data_AF-A0A170ZLQ6-F1
#
_entry.id   AF-A0A170ZLQ6-F1
#
_cell.length_a   1.000
_cell.length_b   1.000
_cell.length_c   1.000
_cell.angle_alpha   90.00
_cell.angle_beta   90.00
_cell.angle_gamma   90.00
#
_symmetry.space_group_name_H-M   'P 1'
#
loop_
_entity.id
_entity.type
_entity.pdbx_description
1 polymer ?
#
loop_
_entity_poly.entity_id
_entity_poly.type
_entity_poly.pdbx_seq_one_letter_code
_entity_poly.pdbx_strand_id
1 'polypeptide(L)' 'MGSSDDALGSGEAILGGDSIYSDGEWVWRGDLWFYVRKHHVILPAEFVDRVRKLGHSVPDEDIPRLMEIAQEIRARI' A
#
# COMPACT_ATOMS: atom_id res chain seq x y z
N MET A 1 2.65 -13.29 10.01
CA MET A 1 3.00 -12.03 9.33
C MET A 1 4.10 -12.37 8.34
N GLY A 2 3.88 -12.11 7.04
CA GLY A 2 4.88 -12.36 6.02
C GLY A 2 5.97 -11.30 5.98
N SER A 3 6.99 -11.54 5.18
CA SER A 3 8.15 -10.67 4.99
C SER A 3 8.40 -10.56 3.50
N SER A 4 8.86 -9.40 3.03
CA SER A 4 9.26 -9.20 1.64
C SER A 4 10.64 -8.56 1.57
N ASP A 5 11.43 -8.97 0.58
CA ASP A 5 12.73 -8.36 0.34
C ASP A 5 12.56 -6.94 -0.23
N ASP A 6 13.51 -6.06 0.10
CA ASP A 6 13.58 -4.72 -0.48
C ASP A 6 13.69 -4.78 -2.01
N ALA A 7 12.68 -4.22 -2.68
CA ALA A 7 12.61 -4.18 -4.13
C ALA A 7 13.70 -3.29 -4.77
N LEU A 8 14.27 -2.35 -4.01
CA LEU A 8 15.36 -1.47 -4.48
C LEU A 8 16.75 -2.05 -4.19
N GLY A 9 16.84 -3.30 -3.73
CA GLY A 9 18.08 -4.06 -3.74
C GLY A 9 19.03 -3.82 -2.57
N SER A 10 18.55 -3.27 -1.44
CA SER A 10 19.40 -3.22 -0.23
C SER A 10 19.59 -4.57 0.47
N GLY A 11 18.85 -5.61 0.06
CA GLY A 11 18.92 -6.95 0.63
C GLY A 11 18.27 -7.09 2.01
N GLU A 12 17.56 -6.06 2.48
CA GLU A 12 16.83 -6.11 3.76
C GLU A 12 15.45 -6.74 3.58
N ALA A 13 15.09 -7.59 4.53
CA ALA A 13 13.77 -8.20 4.63
C ALA A 13 12.85 -7.32 5.50
N ILE A 14 11.71 -6.92 4.96
CA ILE A 14 10.76 -6.00 5.59
C ILE A 14 9.53 -6.78 6.05
N LEU A 15 9.32 -6.81 7.37
CA LEU A 15 8.16 -7.45 7.97
C LEU A 15 6.88 -6.72 7.56
N GLY A 16 5.88 -7.47 7.08
CA GLY A 16 4.63 -6.91 6.57
C GLY A 16 4.75 -6.24 5.20
N GLY A 17 5.88 -6.41 4.50
CA GLY A 17 6.06 -5.87 3.15
C GLY A 17 5.14 -6.48 2.10
N ASP A 18 4.56 -7.64 2.38
CA ASP A 18 3.55 -8.30 1.54
C ASP A 18 2.12 -7.83 1.81
N SER A 19 1.90 -7.04 2.86
CA SER A 19 0.59 -6.49 3.18
C SER A 19 0.22 -5.41 2.17
N ILE A 20 -1.01 -5.43 1.68
CA ILE A 20 -1.55 -4.43 0.75
C ILE A 20 -2.61 -3.62 1.47
N TYR A 21 -2.54 -2.30 1.31
CA TYR A 21 -3.48 -1.33 1.85
C TYR A 21 -4.08 -0.51 0.71
N SER A 22 -5.29 0.00 0.93
CA SER A 22 -5.96 0.90 0.02
C SER A 22 -6.83 1.90 0.77
N ASP A 23 -7.12 3.03 0.13
CA ASP A 23 -8.11 4.02 0.58
C ASP A 23 -9.26 4.17 -0.43
N GLY A 24 -9.44 3.18 -1.30
CA GLY A 24 -10.41 3.17 -2.39
C GLY A 24 -9.98 3.92 -3.66
N GLU A 25 -8.87 4.68 -3.63
CA GLU A 25 -8.31 5.34 -4.81
C GLU A 25 -6.85 4.97 -5.03
N TRP A 26 -6.07 4.91 -3.94
CA TRP A 26 -4.68 4.51 -3.96
C TRP A 26 -4.52 3.11 -3.37
N VAL A 27 -3.56 2.36 -3.91
CA VAL A 27 -3.12 1.06 -3.40
C VAL A 27 -1.63 1.15 -3.09
N TRP A 28 -1.22 0.68 -1.92
CA TRP A 28 0.19 0.67 -1.53
C TRP A 28 0.54 -0.54 -0.66
N ARG A 29 1.84 -0.83 -0.58
CA ARG A 29 2.37 -1.91 0.26
C ARG A 29 2.60 -1.44 1.69
N GLY A 30 2.49 -2.35 2.64
CA GLY A 30 2.73 -2.11 4.07
C GLY A 30 4.16 -1.67 4.39
N ASP A 31 5.11 -1.92 3.49
CA ASP A 31 6.47 -1.44 3.57
C ASP A 31 6.71 -0.08 2.89
N LEU A 32 5.68 0.65 2.42
CA LEU A 32 5.87 1.97 1.80
C LEU A 32 6.70 2.93 2.68
N TRP A 33 6.47 2.90 4.00
CA TRP A 33 7.21 3.73 4.96
C TRP A 33 8.73 3.49 4.91
N PHE A 34 9.15 2.26 4.60
CA PHE A 34 10.55 1.90 4.50
C PHE A 34 11.21 2.60 3.32
N TYR A 35 10.55 2.63 2.16
CA TYR A 35 11.07 3.29 0.96
C TYR A 35 11.12 4.82 1.11
N VAL A 36 10.14 5.42 1.78
CA VAL A 36 10.18 6.85 2.09
C VAL A 36 11.33 7.17 3.05
N ARG A 37 11.52 6.36 4.10
CA ARG A 37 12.54 6.60 5.13
C ARG A 37 13.97 6.32 4.65
N LYS A 38 14.17 5.21 3.94
CA LYS A 38 15.50 4.72 3.56
C LYS A 38 15.93 5.27 2.20
N HIS A 39 15.02 5.18 1.23
CA HIS A 39 15.30 5.50 -0.16
C HIS A 39 14.81 6.91 -0.55
N HIS A 40 14.22 7.66 0.39
CA HIS A 40 13.70 9.01 0.17
C HIS A 40 12.75 9.09 -1.04
N VAL A 41 11.98 8.02 -1.25
CA VAL A 41 10.99 7.97 -2.33
C VAL A 41 10.00 9.12 -2.16
N ILE A 42 9.91 9.96 -3.18
CA ILE A 42 8.98 11.08 -3.21
C ILE A 42 7.58 10.54 -3.49
N LEU A 43 6.66 10.82 -2.58
CA LEU A 43 5.26 10.45 -2.75
C LEU A 43 4.55 11.46 -3.66
N PRO A 44 3.62 11.03 -4.53
CA PRO A 44 2.76 11.94 -5.27
C PRO A 44 2.02 12.90 -4.33
N ALA A 45 1.94 14.19 -4.69
CA ALA A 45 1.29 15.20 -3.83
C ALA A 45 -0.19 14.87 -3.57
N GLU A 46 -0.89 14.37 -4.59
CA GLU A 46 -2.30 13.95 -4.50
C GLU A 46 -2.52 12.85 -3.46
N PHE A 47 -1.62 11.87 -3.40
CA PHE A 47 -1.64 10.81 -2.39
C PHE A 47 -1.49 11.40 -0.98
N VAL A 48 -0.50 12.27 -0.77
CA VAL A 48 -0.25 12.89 0.55
C VAL A 48 -1.44 13.75 1.00
N ASP A 49 -2.02 14.53 0.09
CA ASP A 49 -3.19 15.35 0.39
C ASP A 49 -4.42 14.51 0.72
N ARG A 50 -4.60 13.35 0.07
CA ARG A 50 -5.66 12.40 0.40
C ARG A 50 -5.46 11.78 1.77
N VAL A 51 -4.27 11.28 2.08
CA VAL A 51 -3.94 10.74 3.41
C VAL A 51 -4.22 11.77 4.51
N ARG A 52 -3.90 13.05 4.27
CA ARG A 52 -4.24 14.15 5.20
C ARG A 52 -5.74 14.36 5.35
N LYS A 53 -6.51 14.36 4.25
CA LYS A 53 -7.98 14.47 4.28
C LYS A 53 -8.64 13.32 5.03
N LEU A 54 -8.05 12.13 4.98
CA LEU A 54 -8.47 10.94 5.73
C LEU A 54 -7.96 10.93 7.18
N GLY A 55 -7.28 11.99 7.64
CA GLY A 55 -6.80 12.09 9.01
C GLY A 55 -5.69 11.09 9.36
N HIS A 56 -4.88 10.67 8.38
CA HIS A 56 -3.85 9.64 8.53
C HIS A 56 -4.38 8.27 8.99
N SER A 57 -5.68 8.02 8.79
CA SER A 57 -6.31 6.74 9.07
C SER A 57 -6.65 6.06 7.75
N VAL A 58 -6.38 4.77 7.67
CA VAL A 58 -6.90 3.95 6.57
C VAL A 58 -8.38 3.72 6.88
N PRO A 59 -9.31 4.17 6.02
CA PRO A 59 -10.73 3.96 6.25
C PRO A 59 -11.01 2.46 6.34
N ASP A 60 -11.93 2.05 7.21
CA ASP A 60 -12.43 0.68 7.22
C ASP A 60 -13.00 0.38 5.83
N GLU A 61 -12.30 -0.46 5.08
CA GLU A 61 -12.72 -0.81 3.75
C GLU A 61 -14.00 -1.65 3.84
N ASP A 62 -14.98 -1.32 2.99
CA ASP A 62 -16.18 -2.15 2.79
C ASP A 62 -15.71 -3.49 2.18
N ILE A 63 -15.40 -4.46 3.05
CA ILE A 63 -14.86 -5.78 2.67
C ILE A 63 -15.64 -6.41 1.50
N PRO A 64 -16.99 -6.38 1.47
CA PRO A 64 -17.77 -6.75 0.29
C PRO A 64 -17.28 -6.12 -1.03
N ARG A 65 -17.02 -4.80 -1.05
CA ARG A 65 -16.57 -4.07 -2.23
C ARG A 65 -15.17 -4.47 -2.68
N LEU A 66 -14.26 -4.73 -1.74
CA LEU A 66 -12.92 -5.21 -2.07
C LEU A 66 -12.94 -6.58 -2.72
N MET A 67 -13.82 -7.48 -2.24
CA MET A 67 -13.96 -8.80 -2.85
C MET A 67 -14.47 -8.71 -4.29
N GLU A 68 -15.39 -7.79 -4.58
CA GLU A 68 -15.83 -7.51 -5.95
C GLU A 68 -14.67 -7.07 -6.85
N ILE A 69 -13.87 -6.10 -6.38
CA ILE A 69 -12.72 -5.59 -7.15
C ILE A 69 -11.68 -6.69 -7.38
N ALA A 70 -11.35 -7.48 -6.34
CA ALA A 70 -10.40 -8.58 -6.45
C ALA A 70 -10.85 -9.64 -7.45
N GLN A 71 -12.16 -9.94 -7.49
CA GLN A 71 -12.75 -10.89 -8.43
C GLN A 71 -12.73 -10.35 -9.86
N GLU A 72 -13.01 -9.06 -10.04
CA GLU A 72 -12.92 -8.36 -11.33
C GLU A 72 -11.50 -8.32 -11.90
N ILE A 73 -10.48 -8.11 -11.05
CA ILE A 73 -9.08 -8.13 -11.47
C ILE A 73 -8.68 -9.55 -11.86
N ARG A 74 -9.05 -10.57 -11.05
CA ARG A 74 -8.75 -11.98 -11.34
C ARG A 74 -9.36 -12.47 -12.66
N ALA A 75 -10.52 -11.94 -13.06
CA ALA A 75 -11.16 -12.31 -14.32
C ALA A 75 -10.48 -11.71 -15.57
N ARG A 76 -9.55 -10.77 -15.40
CA ARG A 76 -8.88 -10.03 -16.48
C ARG A 76 -7.42 -10.45 -16.70
N ILE A 77 -6.92 -11.43 -15.95
CA ILE A 77 -5.55 -11.93 -16.00
C ILE A 77 -5.55 -13.41 -16.37
#